data_AF-A0A1L7R9H8-F1
#
_entry.id   AF-A0A1L7R9H8-F1
#
_cell.length_a   1.000
_cell.length_b   1.000
_cell.length_c   1.000
_cell.angle_alpha   90.00
_cell.angle_beta   90.00
_cell.angle_gamma   90.00
#
_symmetry.space_group_name_H-M   'P 1'
#
loop_
_entity.id
_entity.type
_entity.pdbx_description
1 polymer ?
#
loop_
_entity_poly.entity_id
_entity_poly.type
_entity_poly.pdbx_seq_one_letter_code
_entity_poly.pdbx_strand_id
1 'polypeptide(L)'
;MGHSVYDQPDAQAVQAQFGRLLKYTREPLPDVFEHLDASRADLLAFTAFPTDVWRQIWSNNPQERLNKEIRRRTDTVGIFPHRDAITRLVGAVLAEQTDEWAEGRRYFSLEVLKRCRQDPDTDTSTNPKEPKQLTTTQHT
;
A
#
# COMPACT_ATOMS: atom_id res chain seq x y z
N MET A 1 -12.09 -18.85 4.78
CA MET A 1 -11.00 -18.33 3.92
C MET A 1 -10.53 -17.03 4.56
N GLY A 2 -9.68 -17.15 5.57
CA GLY A 2 -9.34 -16.04 6.47
C GLY A 2 -8.22 -15.18 5.88
N HIS A 3 -8.44 -13.86 5.90
CA HIS A 3 -7.54 -12.72 5.65
C HIS A 3 -6.44 -12.88 4.56
N SER A 4 -6.41 -11.92 3.64
CA SER A 4 -5.36 -11.81 2.61
C SER A 4 -3.95 -11.91 3.22
N VAL A 5 -2.95 -12.37 2.45
CA VAL A 5 -1.52 -12.37 2.85
C VAL A 5 -1.10 -11.00 3.40
N TYR A 6 -1.64 -9.92 2.83
CA TYR A 6 -1.27 -8.54 3.14
C TYR A 6 -1.99 -7.94 4.37
N ASP A 7 -3.05 -8.60 4.85
CA ASP A 7 -3.88 -8.15 5.96
C ASP A 7 -3.62 -9.04 7.19
N GLN A 8 -2.40 -8.97 7.70
CA GLN A 8 -1.92 -9.77 8.84
C GLN A 8 -1.39 -8.84 9.93
N PRO A 9 -1.42 -9.26 11.21
CA PRO A 9 -1.05 -8.39 12.33
C PRO A 9 0.45 -8.04 12.41
N ASP A 10 1.32 -8.90 11.87
CA ASP A 10 2.77 -8.75 11.94
C ASP A 10 3.49 -9.53 10.83
N ALA A 11 4.81 -9.33 10.73
CA ALA A 11 5.60 -9.83 9.60
C ALA A 11 5.68 -11.35 9.59
N GLN A 12 5.72 -11.97 10.77
CA GLN A 12 5.74 -13.42 10.91
C GLN A 12 4.41 -14.03 10.44
N ALA A 13 3.29 -13.39 10.75
CA ALA A 13 1.98 -13.80 10.29
C ALA A 13 1.82 -13.66 8.76
N VAL A 14 2.38 -12.59 8.15
CA VAL A 14 2.46 -12.45 6.68
C VAL A 14 3.24 -13.61 6.07
N GLN A 15 4.45 -13.89 6.57
CA GLN A 15 5.29 -14.99 6.08
C GLN A 15 4.58 -16.35 6.20
N ALA A 16 3.94 -16.61 7.34
CA ALA A 16 3.20 -17.84 7.57
C ALA A 16 1.99 -17.97 6.63
N GLN A 17 1.25 -16.89 6.37
CA GLN A 17 0.11 -16.89 5.45
C GLN A 17 0.58 -17.06 3.99
N PHE A 18 1.69 -16.45 3.60
CA PHE A 18 2.29 -16.67 2.27
C PHE A 18 2.74 -18.12 2.08
N GLY A 19 3.33 -18.73 3.11
CA GLY A 19 3.66 -20.16 3.10
C GLY A 19 2.43 -21.06 2.93
N ARG A 20 1.29 -20.70 3.53
CA ARG A 20 0.01 -21.41 3.30
C ARG A 20 -0.47 -21.24 1.87
N LEU A 21 -0.42 -20.02 1.32
CA LEU A 21 -0.78 -19.75 -0.07
C LEU A 21 0.00 -20.65 -1.04
N LEU A 22 1.33 -20.74 -0.88
CA LEU A 22 2.16 -21.57 -1.74
C LEU A 22 1.83 -23.06 -1.64
N LYS A 23 1.45 -23.57 -0.47
CA LYS A 23 1.00 -24.96 -0.34
C LYS A 23 -0.27 -25.22 -1.16
N TYR A 24 -1.18 -24.24 -1.22
CA TYR A 24 -2.41 -24.37 -2.00
C TYR A 24 -2.19 -24.27 -3.51
N THR A 25 -1.18 -23.53 -3.97
CA THR A 25 -0.93 -23.34 -5.41
C THR A 25 -0.01 -24.40 -6.01
N ARG A 26 0.81 -25.08 -5.21
CA ARG A 26 1.87 -26.00 -5.68
C ARG A 26 1.41 -27.00 -6.74
N GLU A 27 0.36 -27.77 -6.47
CA GLU A 27 -0.14 -28.80 -7.40
C GLU A 27 -1.12 -28.25 -8.45
N PRO A 28 -2.16 -27.47 -8.08
CA PRO A 28 -3.16 -27.05 -9.06
C PRO A 28 -2.69 -25.93 -9.98
N LEU A 29 -1.68 -25.14 -9.57
CA LEU A 29 -1.22 -23.93 -10.26
C LEU A 29 0.32 -23.80 -10.17
N PRO A 30 1.08 -24.75 -10.75
CA PRO A 30 2.54 -24.80 -10.59
C PRO A 30 3.24 -23.52 -11.09
N ASP A 31 2.80 -22.94 -12.22
CA ASP A 31 3.38 -21.69 -12.73
C ASP A 31 3.18 -20.50 -11.76
N VAL A 32 2.03 -20.47 -11.08
CA VAL A 32 1.74 -19.45 -10.05
C VAL A 32 2.61 -19.69 -8.82
N PHE A 33 2.77 -20.95 -8.41
CA PHE A 33 3.67 -21.31 -7.31
C PHE A 33 5.10 -20.84 -7.59
N GLU A 34 5.66 -21.17 -8.75
CA GLU A 34 7.03 -20.81 -9.13
C GLU A 34 7.20 -19.28 -9.13
N HIS A 35 6.26 -18.56 -9.74
CA HIS A 35 6.34 -17.11 -9.78
C HIS A 35 6.26 -16.45 -8.38
N LEU A 36 5.36 -16.94 -7.53
CA LEU A 36 5.21 -16.42 -6.17
C LEU A 36 6.43 -16.75 -5.29
N ASP A 37 6.95 -17.98 -5.34
CA ASP A 37 8.09 -18.37 -4.51
C ASP A 37 9.37 -17.62 -4.92
N ALA A 38 9.60 -17.47 -6.23
CA ALA A 38 10.72 -16.68 -6.77
C ALA A 38 10.63 -15.20 -6.36
N SER A 39 9.42 -14.64 -6.27
CA SER A 39 9.18 -13.23 -5.96
C SER A 39 8.94 -12.97 -4.46
N ARG A 40 9.11 -13.97 -3.59
CA ARG A 40 8.75 -13.85 -2.16
C ARG A 40 9.38 -12.63 -1.50
N ALA A 41 10.67 -12.39 -1.72
CA ALA A 41 11.38 -11.29 -1.08
C ALA A 41 10.75 -9.93 -1.45
N ASP A 42 10.47 -9.73 -2.74
CA ASP A 42 9.89 -8.48 -3.23
C ASP A 42 8.44 -8.30 -2.76
N LEU A 43 7.63 -9.36 -2.82
CA LEU A 43 6.23 -9.33 -2.41
C LEU A 43 6.05 -9.04 -0.92
N LEU A 44 7.00 -9.45 -0.08
CA LEU A 44 6.92 -9.32 1.37
C LEU A 44 7.81 -8.20 1.93
N ALA A 45 8.52 -7.46 1.08
CA ALA A 45 9.43 -6.38 1.47
C ALA A 45 8.72 -5.28 2.28
N PHE A 46 7.42 -5.05 2.05
CA PHE A 46 6.64 -4.07 2.81
C PHE A 46 6.62 -4.34 4.32
N THR A 47 6.86 -5.60 4.74
CA THR A 47 6.86 -5.99 6.16
C THR A 47 8.04 -5.44 6.95
N ALA A 48 9.06 -4.90 6.27
CA ALA A 48 10.16 -4.18 6.91
C ALA A 48 9.76 -2.78 7.40
N PHE A 49 8.63 -2.24 6.94
CA PHE A 49 8.11 -0.94 7.38
C PHE A 49 7.18 -1.07 8.59
N PRO A 50 6.91 0.04 9.33
CA PRO A 50 5.88 0.07 10.36
C PRO A 50 4.52 -0.45 9.89
N THR A 51 3.81 -1.21 10.74
CA THR A 51 2.54 -1.86 10.36
C THR A 51 1.42 -0.88 9.99
N ASP A 52 1.48 0.35 10.48
CA ASP A 52 0.53 1.43 10.19
C ASP A 52 0.64 1.99 8.76
N VAL A 53 1.68 1.62 7.99
CA VAL A 53 1.80 1.94 6.56
C VAL A 53 1.54 0.80 5.61
N TRP A 54 1.42 -0.43 6.10
CA TRP A 54 1.35 -1.59 5.23
C TRP A 54 0.24 -1.47 4.20
N ARG A 55 -0.97 -1.09 4.64
CA ARG A 55 -2.12 -0.90 3.76
C ARG A 55 -1.86 0.10 2.64
N GLN A 56 -1.14 1.17 2.93
CA GLN A 56 -0.78 2.20 1.97
C GLN A 56 0.26 1.71 0.96
N ILE A 57 1.14 0.79 1.36
CA ILE A 57 2.17 0.21 0.49
C ILE A 57 1.58 -0.82 -0.47
N TRP A 58 0.74 -1.75 0.03
CA TRP A 58 0.20 -2.83 -0.81
C TRP A 58 -1.09 -2.45 -1.56
N SER A 59 -1.75 -1.34 -1.21
CA SER A 59 -2.95 -0.90 -1.92
C SER A 59 -2.63 -0.34 -3.30
N ASN A 60 -3.32 -0.85 -4.32
CA ASN A 60 -3.28 -0.34 -5.69
C ASN A 60 -4.31 0.79 -5.96
N ASN A 61 -5.16 1.14 -4.98
CA ASN A 61 -6.26 2.10 -5.16
C ASN A 61 -5.80 3.47 -5.69
N PRO A 62 -4.68 4.06 -5.24
CA PRO A 62 -4.17 5.31 -5.82
C PRO A 62 -3.83 5.19 -7.31
N GLN A 63 -3.22 4.07 -7.72
CA GLN A 63 -2.86 3.81 -9.11
C GLN A 63 -4.10 3.54 -9.97
N GLU A 64 -5.07 2.76 -9.45
CA GLU A 64 -6.33 2.49 -10.14
C GLU A 64 -7.13 3.77 -10.37
N ARG A 65 -7.21 4.65 -9.37
CA ARG A 65 -7.87 5.95 -9.49
C ARG A 65 -7.21 6.82 -10.56
N LEU A 66 -5.89 6.91 -10.55
CA LEU A 66 -5.14 7.66 -11.57
C LEU A 66 -5.34 7.08 -12.97
N ASN A 67 -5.26 5.76 -13.12
CA ASN A 67 -5.48 5.08 -14.40
C ASN A 67 -6.91 5.30 -14.93
N LYS A 68 -7.91 5.29 -14.04
CA LYS A 68 -9.30 5.60 -14.40
C LYS A 68 -9.45 7.03 -14.88
N GLU A 69 -8.78 7.98 -14.24
CA GLU A 69 -8.83 9.39 -14.63
C GLU A 69 -8.13 9.65 -15.97
N ILE A 70 -6.96 9.04 -16.20
CA ILE A 70 -6.29 9.08 -17.50
C ILE A 70 -7.22 8.57 -18.60
N ARG A 71 -7.83 7.38 -18.41
CA ARG A 71 -8.78 6.79 -19.38
C ARG A 71 -9.95 7.74 -19.64
N ARG A 72 -10.61 8.24 -18.58
CA ARG A 72 -11.76 9.15 -18.71
C ARG A 72 -11.45 10.40 -19.53
N ARG A 73 -10.28 11.02 -19.34
CA ARG A 73 -9.89 12.22 -20.08
C ARG A 73 -9.48 11.93 -21.52
N THR A 74 -8.79 10.82 -21.75
CA THR A 74 -8.45 10.40 -23.12
C THR A 74 -9.70 10.02 -23.91
N ASP A 75 -10.68 9.36 -23.27
CA ASP A 75 -11.95 8.96 -23.89
C ASP A 75 -12.78 10.17 -24.34
N THR A 76 -12.66 11.29 -23.62
CA THR A 76 -13.34 12.55 -23.99
C THR A 76 -12.78 13.16 -25.29
N VAL A 77 -11.47 13.01 -25.53
CA VAL A 77 -10.81 13.52 -26.74
C VAL A 77 -11.02 12.59 -27.93
N GLY A 78 -11.02 11.27 -27.70
CA GLY A 78 -11.24 10.25 -28.72
C GLY A 78 -10.04 10.04 -29.67
N ILE A 79 -9.69 11.05 -30.48
CA ILE A 79 -8.60 10.98 -31.47
C ILE A 79 -7.63 12.14 -31.26
N PHE A 80 -6.33 11.82 -31.18
CA PHE A 80 -5.27 12.82 -31.03
C PHE A 80 -4.56 13.10 -32.37
N PRO A 81 -4.21 14.38 -32.64
CA PRO A 81 -3.57 14.76 -33.90
C PRO A 81 -2.11 14.31 -34.03
N HIS A 82 -1.41 14.11 -32.90
CA HIS A 82 -0.04 13.59 -32.83
C HIS A 82 0.29 13.13 -31.40
N ARG A 83 1.42 12.44 -31.21
CA ARG A 83 1.84 11.89 -29.91
C ARG A 83 2.02 12.95 -28.83
N ASP A 84 2.57 14.12 -29.13
CA ASP A 84 2.77 15.14 -28.09
C ASP A 84 1.44 15.67 -27.52
N ALA A 85 0.35 15.63 -28.29
CA ALA A 85 -0.96 16.05 -27.80
C ALA A 85 -1.46 15.14 -26.66
N ILE A 86 -1.32 13.81 -26.78
CA ILE A 86 -1.66 12.88 -25.70
C ILE A 86 -0.68 12.99 -24.53
N THR A 87 0.61 13.16 -24.79
CA THR A 87 1.61 13.38 -23.73
C THR A 87 1.29 14.62 -22.90
N ARG A 88 0.85 15.72 -23.53
CA ARG A 88 0.43 16.93 -22.80
C ARG A 88 -0.80 16.70 -21.94
N LEU A 89 -1.82 15.98 -22.45
CA LEU A 89 -3.02 15.68 -21.66
C LEU A 89 -2.70 14.80 -20.45
N VAL A 90 -1.97 13.70 -20.66
CA VAL A 90 -1.56 12.80 -19.58
C VAL A 90 -0.65 13.54 -18.59
N GLY A 91 0.28 14.35 -19.09
CA GLY A 91 1.13 15.20 -18.27
C GLY A 91 0.33 16.17 -17.39
N ALA A 92 -0.72 16.79 -17.93
CA ALA A 92 -1.61 17.65 -17.15
C ALA A 92 -2.34 16.88 -16.04
N VAL A 93 -2.83 15.66 -16.31
CA VAL A 93 -3.45 14.79 -15.29
C VAL A 93 -2.47 14.45 -14.16
N LEU A 94 -1.21 14.14 -14.51
CA LEU A 94 -0.17 13.82 -13.54
C LEU A 94 0.21 15.04 -12.69
N ALA A 95 0.27 16.22 -13.30
CA ALA A 95 0.52 17.48 -12.59
C ALA A 95 -0.60 17.76 -11.59
N GLU A 96 -1.87 17.70 -12.02
CA GLU A 96 -3.02 17.86 -11.12
C GLU A 96 -3.01 16.84 -9.97
N GLN A 97 -2.66 15.58 -10.25
CA GLN A 97 -2.55 14.58 -9.19
C GLN A 97 -1.44 14.88 -8.19
N THR A 98 -0.35 15.48 -8.65
CA THR A 98 0.78 15.90 -7.82
C THR A 98 0.37 17.06 -6.92
N ASP A 99 -0.34 18.05 -7.48
CA ASP A 99 -0.86 19.20 -6.73
C ASP A 99 -1.87 18.75 -5.67
N GLU A 100 -2.79 17.84 -6.00
CA GLU A 100 -3.72 17.22 -5.03
C GLU A 100 -2.99 16.55 -3.85
N TRP A 101 -1.85 15.89 -4.11
CA TRP A 101 -1.05 15.26 -3.05
C TRP A 101 -0.29 16.27 -2.21
N ALA A 102 0.11 17.41 -2.80
CA ALA A 102 0.78 18.49 -2.09
C ALA A 102 -0.20 19.28 -1.20
N GLU A 103 -1.42 19.52 -1.68
CA GLU A 103 -2.45 20.34 -1.02
C GLU A 103 -3.38 19.54 -0.09
N GLY A 104 -3.62 18.26 -0.40
CA GLY A 104 -4.54 17.38 0.32
C GLY A 104 -4.01 16.84 1.65
N ARG A 105 -4.84 16.02 2.33
CA ARG A 105 -4.38 15.23 3.49
C ARG A 105 -3.30 14.27 3.02
N ARG A 106 -2.07 14.44 3.53
CA ARG A 106 -0.93 13.59 3.15
C ARG A 106 -1.29 12.11 3.29
N TYR A 107 -1.06 11.35 2.23
CA TYR A 107 -1.30 9.90 2.19
C TYR A 107 -0.43 9.16 3.23
N PHE A 108 0.77 9.68 3.50
CA PHE A 108 1.63 9.30 4.62
C PHE A 108 1.85 10.49 5.56
N SER A 109 1.68 10.30 6.87
CA SER A 109 2.03 11.36 7.83
C SER A 109 3.55 11.54 7.90
N LEU A 110 4.02 12.75 8.22
CA LEU A 110 5.46 12.99 8.36
C LEU A 110 6.10 12.14 9.45
N GLU A 111 5.36 11.89 10.53
CA GLU A 111 5.83 11.06 11.65
C GLU A 111 6.08 9.62 11.22
N VAL A 112 5.16 9.09 10.42
CA VAL A 112 5.29 7.76 9.84
C VAL A 112 6.46 7.69 8.87
N LEU A 113 6.61 8.68 7.98
CA LEU A 113 7.74 8.74 7.05
C LEU A 113 9.10 8.82 7.76
N LYS A 114 9.15 9.52 8.91
CA LYS A 114 10.34 9.58 9.75
C LYS A 114 10.70 8.20 10.30
N ARG A 115 9.72 7.45 10.79
CA ARG A 115 9.91 6.06 11.25
C ARG A 115 10.30 5.10 10.12
N CYS A 116 9.73 5.25 8.92
CA CYS A 116 10.13 4.46 7.76
C CYS A 116 11.57 4.71 7.29
N ARG A 117 12.19 5.84 7.68
CA ARG A 117 13.58 6.18 7.33
C ARG A 117 14.59 5.67 8.36
N GLN A 118 14.12 5.25 9.53
CA GLN A 118 14.97 4.64 10.55
C GLN A 118 15.16 3.17 10.20
N ASP A 119 16.40 2.69 10.25
CA ASP A 119 16.66 1.26 10.08
C ASP A 119 15.96 0.48 11.23
N PRO A 120 15.31 -0.65 10.92
CA PRO A 120 14.53 -1.42 11.90
C PRO A 120 15.33 -1.89 13.12
N ASP A 121 16.66 -1.83 13.06
CA ASP A 121 17.56 -2.24 14.15
C ASP A 121 17.76 -1.17 15.26
N THR A 122 17.16 0.02 15.14
CA THR A 122 17.47 1.13 16.07
C THR A 122 16.53 1.26 17.28
N ASP A 123 15.38 0.59 17.33
CA ASP A 123 14.40 0.76 18.43
C ASP A 123 14.09 -0.55 19.17
N THR A 124 15.07 -1.06 19.93
CA THR A 124 14.78 -1.79 21.16
C THR A 124 14.92 -0.84 22.35
N SER A 125 13.89 -0.04 22.61
CA SER A 125 13.65 0.48 23.96
C SER A 125 12.18 0.85 24.15
N THR A 126 11.45 -0.14 24.65
CA THR A 126 10.40 -0.03 25.68
C THR A 126 9.66 1.31 25.79
N ASN A 127 8.38 1.33 25.43
CA ASN A 127 7.42 2.13 26.19
C ASN A 127 6.22 1.27 26.62
N PRO A 128 5.96 1.09 27.94
CA PRO A 128 4.86 0.30 28.47
C PRO A 128 3.49 0.84 28.05
N LYS A 129 2.56 -0.08 27.75
CA LYS A 129 1.14 0.21 27.54
C LYS A 129 0.57 0.92 28.77
N GLU A 130 0.23 2.20 28.65
CA GLU A 130 -0.66 2.85 29.62
C GLU A 130 -2.11 2.38 29.40
N PRO A 131 -2.83 2.03 30.47
CA PRO A 131 -4.20 1.53 30.39
C PRO A 131 -5.19 2.65 30.03
N LYS A 132 -6.11 2.36 29.11
CA LYS A 132 -7.24 3.24 28.78
C LYS A 132 -8.11 3.44 30.02
N GLN A 133 -8.07 4.65 30.59
CA GLN A 133 -8.97 5.08 31.65
C GLN A 133 -10.40 5.15 31.13
N LEU A 134 -11.31 4.49 31.85
CA LEU A 134 -12.74 4.48 31.63
C LEU A 134 -13.31 5.76 32.26
N THR A 135 -13.59 6.80 31.48
CA THR A 135 -14.26 7.99 32.01
C THR A 135 -15.77 7.77 32.00
N THR A 136 -16.29 7.39 33.16
CA THR A 136 -17.67 7.60 33.59
C THR A 136 -18.03 9.08 33.47
N THR A 137 -19.11 9.40 32.74
CA THR A 137 -19.80 10.68 32.88
C THR A 137 -21.17 10.41 33.50
N GLN A 138 -21.31 10.78 34.78
CA GLN A 138 -22.59 10.96 35.45
C GLN A 138 -22.91 12.46 35.55
N HIS A 139 -24.23 12.73 35.55
CA HIS A 139 -24.95 13.90 36.05
C HIS A 139 -24.92 15.17 35.17
N THR A 140 -26.02 15.89 34.96
CA THR A 140 -27.30 16.00 35.70
C THR A 140 -28.48 16.12 34.74
#